data_AF-F3CCF6-F1
#
_entry.id   AF-F3CCF6-F1
#
_cell.length_a   1.000
_cell.length_b   1.000
_cell.length_c   1.000
_cell.angle_alpha   90.00
_cell.angle_beta   90.00
_cell.angle_gamma   90.00
#
_symmetry.space_group_name_H-M   'P 1'
#
loop_
_entity.id
_entity.type
_entity.pdbx_description
1 polymer ?
#
loop_
_entity_poly.entity_id
_entity_poly.type
_entity_poly.pdbx_seq_one_letter_code
_entity_poly.pdbx_strand_id
1 'polypeptide(L)' 'MSPRHHPGDATLVSYAAGALSQVLAVVTAAHLERCAECRARLRQAEEIGG' A
#
# COMPACT_ATOMS: atom_id res chain seq x y z
N MET A 1 -4.31 12.53 12.47
CA MET A 1 -4.92 12.99 11.20
C MET A 1 -4.87 11.83 10.21
N SER A 2 -6.02 11.30 9.78
CA SER A 2 -6.07 10.18 8.83
C SER A 2 -6.24 10.70 7.41
N PRO A 3 -5.50 10.17 6.41
CA PRO A 3 -5.78 10.45 5.00
C PRO A 3 -7.23 10.09 4.65
N ARG A 4 -7.86 10.88 3.77
CA ARG A 4 -9.21 10.61 3.25
C ARG A 4 -9.19 9.96 1.86
N HIS A 5 -8.01 9.95 1.23
CA HIS A 5 -7.76 9.30 -0.05
C HIS A 5 -6.70 8.24 0.17
N HIS A 6 -7.02 7.02 -0.26
CA HIS A 6 -6.19 5.85 -0.04
C HIS A 6 -5.73 5.27 -1.39
N PRO A 7 -4.57 4.61 -1.43
CA PRO A 7 -4.21 3.77 -2.56
C PRO A 7 -5.31 2.73 -2.83
N GLY A 8 -5.56 2.47 -4.11
CA GLY A 8 -6.47 1.40 -4.52
C GLY A 8 -5.90 0.03 -4.16
N ASP A 9 -6.77 -0.99 -4.08
CA ASP A 9 -6.34 -2.35 -3.73
C ASP A 9 -5.32 -2.91 -4.72
N ALA A 10 -5.50 -2.65 -6.02
CA ALA A 10 -4.53 -3.05 -7.05
C ALA A 10 -3.14 -2.41 -6.83
N THR A 11 -3.08 -1.18 -6.31
CA THR A 11 -1.82 -0.51 -5.96
C THR A 11 -1.17 -1.18 -4.76
N LEU A 12 -1.94 -1.52 -3.73
CA LEU A 12 -1.43 -2.21 -2.53
C LEU A 12 -0.96 -3.64 -2.84
N VAL A 13 -1.69 -4.38 -3.67
CA VAL A 13 -1.28 -5.71 -4.15
C VAL A 13 0.00 -5.62 -4.99
N SER A 14 0.06 -4.68 -5.93
CA SER A 14 1.28 -4.47 -6.75
C SER A 14 2.46 -4.04 -5.89
N TYR A 15 2.23 -3.26 -4.84
CA TYR A 15 3.25 -2.85 -3.88
C TYR A 15 3.76 -4.06 -3.07
N ALA A 16 2.85 -4.87 -2.52
CA ALA A 16 3.18 -6.09 -1.78
C ALA A 16 3.97 -7.09 -2.64
N ALA A 17 3.58 -7.25 -3.91
CA ALA A 17 4.26 -8.12 -4.86
C ALA A 17 5.60 -7.55 -5.38
N GLY A 18 6.00 -6.34 -4.99
CA GLY A 18 7.20 -5.68 -5.51
C GLY A 18 7.12 -5.31 -7.00
N ALA A 19 5.93 -5.35 -7.60
CA ALA A 19 5.69 -5.10 -9.03
C ALA A 19 5.35 -3.63 -9.35
N LEU A 20 5.16 -2.79 -8.32
CA LEU A 20 4.80 -1.40 -8.48
C LEU A 20 6.00 -0.57 -8.99
N SER A 21 5.76 0.36 -9.94
CA SER A 21 6.81 1.27 -10.41
C SER A 21 7.48 2.02 -9.24
N GLN A 22 8.78 2.27 -9.34
CA GLN A 22 9.57 2.88 -8.26
C GLN A 22 8.99 4.20 -7.74
N VAL A 23 8.50 5.06 -8.64
CA VAL A 23 7.88 6.35 -8.26
C VAL A 23 6.64 6.12 -7.40
N LEU A 24 5.75 5.22 -7.81
CA LEU A 24 4.54 4.89 -7.07
C LEU A 24 4.85 4.14 -5.76
N ALA A 25 5.91 3.33 -5.74
CA ALA A 25 6.36 2.65 -4.52
C ALA A 25 6.78 3.65 -3.44
N VAL A 26 7.56 4.69 -3.78
CA VAL A 26 7.97 5.73 -2.82
C VAL A 26 6.76 6.48 -2.25
N VAL A 27 5.80 6.88 -3.10
CA VAL A 27 4.58 7.57 -2.65
C VAL A 27 3.73 6.68 -1.76
N THR A 28 3.61 5.39 -2.12
CA THR A 28 2.85 4.41 -1.34
C THR A 28 3.50 4.19 0.01
N ALA A 29 4.83 4.06 0.08
CA ALA A 29 5.58 3.94 1.32
C ALA A 29 5.34 5.15 2.25
N ALA A 30 5.47 6.38 1.73
CA ALA A 30 5.20 7.60 2.50
C ALA A 30 3.75 7.69 3.02
N HIS A 31 2.79 7.16 2.26
CA HIS A 31 1.41 7.06 2.73
C HIS A 31 1.25 6.05 3.87
N LEU A 32 1.88 4.86 3.76
CA LEU A 32 1.81 3.79 4.76
C LEU A 32 2.39 4.20 6.11
N GLU A 33 3.42 5.06 6.13
CA GLU A 33 3.96 5.64 7.36
C GLU A 33 2.91 6.41 8.17
N ARG A 34 1.93 7.02 7.49
CA ARG A 34 0.94 7.91 8.10
C ARG A 34 -0.46 7.32 8.20
N CYS A 35 -0.73 6.19 7.53
CA CYS A 35 -2.06 5.60 7.45
C CYS A 35 -2.10 4.17 8.05
N ALA A 36 -2.75 4.02 9.20
CA ALA A 36 -2.95 2.71 9.81
C ALA A 36 -3.90 1.81 9.01
N GLU A 37 -4.90 2.38 8.33
CA GLU A 37 -5.84 1.64 7.48
C GLU A 37 -5.13 0.99 6.29
N CYS A 38 -4.32 1.75 5.56
CA CYS A 38 -3.58 1.20 4.43
C CYS A 38 -2.51 0.19 4.86
N ARG A 39 -1.95 0.30 6.07
CA ARG A 39 -1.10 -0.76 6.64
C ARG A 39 -1.89 -2.04 6.94
N ALA A 40 -3.13 -1.93 7.40
CA ALA A 40 -3.98 -3.11 7.60
C ALA A 40 -4.34 -3.78 6.26
N ARG A 41 -4.71 -2.99 5.25
CA ARG A 41 -4.99 -3.48 3.88
C ARG A 41 -3.75 -4.06 3.21
N LEU A 42 -2.56 -3.49 3.44
CA LEU A 42 -1.31 -4.04 2.93
C LEU A 42 -1.04 -5.44 3.49
N ARG A 43 -1.23 -5.65 4.80
CA ARG A 43 -1.05 -6.98 5.41
C ARG A 43 -1.97 -8.03 4.77
N GLN A 44 -3.22 -7.67 4.48
CA GLN A 44 -4.14 -8.55 3.75
C GLN A 44 -3.64 -8.84 2.33
N ALA A 45 -3.05 -7.86 1.64
CA ALA A 45 -2.48 -8.05 0.32
C ALA A 45 -1.23 -8.95 0.34
N GLU A 46 -0.39 -8.84 1.38
CA GLU A 46 0.77 -9.71 1.59
C GLU A 46 0.36 -11.17 1.83
N GLU A 47 -0.76 -11.41 2.54
CA GLU A 47 -1.30 -12.76 2.75
C GLU A 47 -1.76 -13.45 1.45
N ILE A 48 -2.12 -12.70 0.41
CA ILE A 48 -2.53 -13.25 -0.90
C ILE A 48 -1.30 -13.66 -1.74
N GLY A 49 -0.16 -13.00 -1.52
CA GLY A 49 1.09 -13.24 -2.25
C GLY A 49 2.03 -14.26 -1.59
N GLY A 50 1.62 -14.87 -0.48
CA GLY A 50 2.35 -15.92 0.25
C GLY A 50 2.13 -17.32 -0.34
#